data_AF-A0AAD8HQ38-F1
#
_entry.id   AF-A0AAD8HQ38-F1
#
_cell.length_a   1.000
_cell.length_b   1.000
_cell.length_c   1.000
_cell.angle_alpha   90.00
_cell.angle_beta   90.00
_cell.angle_gamma   90.00
#
_symmetry.space_group_name_H-M   'P 1'
#
loop_
_entity.id
_entity.type
_entity.pdbx_description
1 polymer ?
#
loop_
_entity_poly.entity_id
_entity_poly.type
_entity_poly.pdbx_seq_one_letter_code
_entity_poly.pdbx_strand_id
1 'polypeptide(L)'
;MTLSQLSSVLACSSTSLFRIMRFLMSWGIFKEKITNKGFMGYVQTPLSRLLTKDGNDSLATFLLFENNSFMLAPWHFLTASVLDNKTSPITRALGKELCSLDQCPKVFIGMSSVVNVGGGDGTTLHILIKTCPWIQGINFDLPHVVSVVPECEGIEHVGGDMFISVPEANAAFLKWILHDWSDD
;
A
#
# COMPACT_ATOMS: atom_id res chain seq x y z
N MET A 1 -14.48 -18.04 -17.54
CA MET A 1 -13.50 -18.97 -18.16
C MET A 1 -13.54 -20.31 -17.45
N THR A 2 -13.33 -21.43 -18.14
CA THR A 2 -13.22 -22.74 -17.47
C THR A 2 -11.86 -22.86 -16.76
N LEU A 3 -11.73 -23.85 -15.86
CA LEU A 3 -10.46 -24.14 -15.19
C LEU A 3 -9.34 -24.48 -16.18
N SER A 4 -9.63 -25.31 -17.19
CA SER A 4 -8.66 -25.68 -18.23
C SER A 4 -8.18 -24.48 -19.03
N GLN A 5 -9.08 -23.55 -19.36
CA GLN A 5 -8.73 -22.31 -20.04
C GLN A 5 -7.85 -21.41 -19.17
N LEU A 6 -8.18 -21.23 -17.89
CA LEU A 6 -7.35 -20.42 -16.98
C LEU A 6 -5.97 -21.02 -16.75
N SER A 7 -5.89 -22.33 -16.51
CA SER A 7 -4.63 -23.05 -16.32
C SER A 7 -3.73 -22.94 -17.57
N SER A 8 -4.32 -23.04 -18.76
CA SER A 8 -3.60 -22.85 -20.02
C SER A 8 -3.08 -21.42 -20.20
N VAL A 9 -3.89 -20.40 -19.87
CA VAL A 9 -3.47 -18.99 -20.00
C VAL A 9 -2.39 -18.62 -18.98
N LEU A 10 -2.48 -19.14 -17.76
CA LEU A 10 -1.52 -18.88 -16.68
C LEU A 10 -0.28 -19.79 -16.73
N ALA A 11 -0.22 -20.73 -17.68
CA ALA A 11 0.84 -21.73 -17.79
C ALA A 11 1.13 -22.45 -16.46
N CYS A 12 0.09 -22.83 -15.71
CA CYS A 12 0.22 -23.40 -14.37
C CYS A 12 -0.58 -24.70 -14.21
N SER A 13 -0.28 -25.49 -13.17
CA SER A 13 -0.98 -26.74 -12.89
C SER A 13 -2.47 -26.52 -12.57
N SER A 14 -3.34 -27.16 -13.34
CA SER A 14 -4.80 -27.14 -13.12
C SER A 14 -5.21 -27.58 -11.71
N THR A 15 -4.52 -28.57 -11.12
CA THR A 15 -4.84 -29.08 -9.77
C THR A 15 -4.56 -28.05 -8.68
N SER A 16 -3.39 -27.42 -8.69
CA SER A 16 -3.03 -26.34 -7.76
C SER A 16 -3.92 -25.11 -7.97
N LEU A 17 -4.18 -24.74 -9.23
CA LEU A 17 -5.07 -23.62 -9.55
C LEU A 17 -6.48 -23.86 -9.02
N PHE A 18 -7.01 -25.08 -9.16
CA PHE A 18 -8.32 -25.43 -8.62
C PHE A 18 -8.40 -25.23 -7.11
N ARG A 19 -7.36 -25.64 -6.36
CA ARG A 19 -7.32 -25.45 -4.89
C ARG A 19 -7.35 -23.97 -4.50
N ILE A 20 -6.60 -23.13 -5.22
CA ILE A 20 -6.58 -21.68 -5.02
C ILE A 20 -7.95 -21.08 -5.36
N MET A 21 -8.51 -21.42 -6.54
CA MET A 21 -9.82 -20.92 -6.96
C MET A 21 -10.91 -21.34 -5.97
N ARG A 22 -10.89 -22.57 -5.45
CA ARG A 22 -11.82 -23.03 -4.43
C ARG A 22 -11.76 -22.17 -3.16
N PHE A 23 -10.56 -21.82 -2.71
CA PHE A 23 -10.38 -20.91 -1.58
C PHE A 23 -10.91 -19.51 -1.91
N LEU A 24 -10.52 -18.91 -3.04
CA LEU A 24 -10.99 -17.58 -3.42
C LEU A 24 -12.52 -17.52 -3.56
N MET A 25 -13.16 -18.61 -4.02
CA MET A 25 -14.61 -18.71 -4.09
C MET A 25 -15.28 -18.84 -2.72
N SER A 26 -14.67 -19.55 -1.75
CA SER A 26 -15.23 -19.63 -0.40
C SER A 26 -15.27 -18.26 0.30
N TRP A 27 -14.37 -17.36 -0.10
CA TRP A 27 -14.33 -15.95 0.33
C TRP A 27 -15.15 -15.01 -0.57
N GLY A 28 -15.87 -15.53 -1.57
CA GLY A 28 -16.71 -14.72 -2.46
C GLY A 28 -15.94 -13.83 -3.45
N ILE A 29 -14.62 -14.02 -3.58
CA ILE A 29 -13.79 -13.27 -4.54
C ILE A 29 -14.14 -13.70 -5.96
N PHE A 30 -14.33 -15.00 -6.22
CA PHE A 30 -14.86 -15.51 -7.49
C PHE A 30 -16.16 -16.30 -7.27
N LYS A 31 -16.90 -16.55 -8.36
CA LYS A 31 -18.06 -17.46 -8.36
C LYS A 31 -18.02 -18.42 -9.53
N GLU A 32 -18.64 -19.57 -9.38
CA GLU A 32 -18.91 -20.51 -10.46
C GLU A 32 -20.22 -20.16 -11.18
N LYS A 33 -20.22 -20.31 -12.50
CA LYS A 33 -21.39 -20.17 -13.35
C LYS A 33 -21.25 -21.09 -14.57
N ILE A 34 -22.36 -21.70 -14.97
CA ILE A 34 -22.43 -22.42 -16.25
C ILE A 34 -22.24 -21.40 -17.38
N THR A 35 -21.23 -21.62 -18.20
CA THR A 35 -20.92 -20.79 -19.36
C THR A 35 -21.92 -21.01 -20.49
N ASN A 36 -21.98 -20.09 -21.46
CA ASN A 36 -22.86 -20.21 -22.64
C ASN A 36 -22.61 -21.49 -23.47
N LYS A 37 -21.47 -22.16 -23.26
CA LYS A 37 -21.09 -23.43 -23.89
C LYS A 37 -21.44 -24.66 -23.04
N GLY A 38 -22.17 -24.50 -21.94
CA GLY A 38 -22.62 -25.58 -21.05
C GLY A 38 -21.59 -26.06 -20.02
N PHE A 39 -20.36 -25.57 -20.06
CA PHE A 39 -19.30 -25.96 -19.10
C PHE A 39 -19.30 -25.07 -17.86
N MET A 40 -18.94 -25.63 -16.70
CA MET A 40 -18.72 -24.84 -15.48
C MET A 40 -17.48 -23.95 -15.64
N GLY A 41 -17.63 -22.67 -15.31
CA GLY A 41 -16.53 -21.72 -15.35
C GLY A 41 -16.61 -20.68 -14.25
N TYR A 42 -15.52 -19.93 -14.10
CA TYR A 42 -15.39 -18.88 -13.10
C TYR A 42 -15.80 -17.52 -13.68
N VAL A 43 -16.48 -16.74 -12.85
CA VAL A 43 -16.92 -15.37 -13.13
C VAL A 43 -16.45 -14.42 -12.02
N GLN A 44 -16.20 -13.17 -12.43
CA GLN A 44 -15.79 -12.08 -11.56
C GLN A 44 -16.94 -11.66 -10.62
N THR A 45 -16.63 -11.35 -9.37
CA THR A 45 -17.53 -10.66 -8.42
C THR A 45 -17.11 -9.20 -8.28
N PRO A 46 -17.84 -8.35 -7.53
CA PRO A 46 -17.34 -7.00 -7.21
C PRO A 46 -15.94 -7.01 -6.59
N LEU A 47 -15.65 -7.94 -5.67
CA LEU A 47 -14.35 -8.03 -4.99
C LEU A 47 -13.21 -8.35 -5.95
N SER A 48 -13.38 -9.33 -6.85
CA SER A 48 -12.32 -9.65 -7.80
C SER A 48 -12.12 -8.56 -8.86
N ARG A 49 -13.11 -7.71 -9.13
CA ARG A 49 -12.95 -6.56 -10.03
C ARG A 49 -12.00 -5.51 -9.46
N LEU A 50 -11.97 -5.33 -8.14
CA LEU A 50 -10.97 -4.48 -7.46
C LEU A 50 -9.54 -5.00 -7.67
N LEU A 51 -9.36 -6.25 -8.08
CA LEU A 51 -8.04 -6.85 -8.33
C LEU A 51 -7.62 -6.77 -9.80
N THR A 52 -8.41 -6.16 -10.68
CA THR A 52 -8.12 -6.07 -12.11
C THR A 52 -7.31 -4.81 -12.44
N LYS A 53 -6.36 -4.91 -13.39
CA LYS A 53 -5.48 -3.78 -13.74
C LYS A 53 -6.20 -2.61 -14.45
N ASP A 54 -7.35 -2.89 -15.06
CA ASP A 54 -8.05 -1.96 -15.95
C ASP A 54 -9.23 -1.23 -15.27
N GLY A 55 -9.42 -1.41 -13.97
CA GLY A 55 -10.46 -0.73 -13.21
C GLY A 55 -9.96 0.62 -12.66
N ASN A 56 -10.78 1.68 -12.78
CA ASN A 56 -10.49 2.99 -12.17
C ASN A 56 -10.24 2.89 -10.65
N ASP A 57 -10.82 1.88 -9.98
CA ASP A 57 -10.70 1.65 -8.52
C ASP A 57 -9.88 0.38 -8.19
N SER A 58 -8.83 0.10 -8.97
CA SER A 58 -8.01 -1.10 -8.75
C SER A 58 -7.19 -1.02 -7.45
N LEU A 59 -7.42 -1.98 -6.56
CA LEU A 59 -6.61 -2.24 -5.36
C LEU A 59 -5.47 -3.24 -5.61
N ALA A 60 -5.30 -3.71 -6.86
CA ALA A 60 -4.28 -4.71 -7.18
C ALA A 60 -2.85 -4.23 -6.82
N THR A 61 -2.54 -2.97 -7.12
CA THR A 61 -1.24 -2.37 -6.80
C THR A 61 -1.04 -2.22 -5.30
N PHE A 62 -2.09 -1.82 -4.56
CA PHE A 62 -2.05 -1.71 -3.11
C PHE A 62 -1.81 -3.06 -2.43
N LEU A 63 -2.52 -4.11 -2.86
CA LEU A 63 -2.33 -5.47 -2.33
C LEU A 63 -0.92 -6.02 -2.61
N LEU A 64 -0.37 -5.74 -3.79
CA LEU A 64 1.01 -6.12 -4.13
C LEU A 64 2.04 -5.37 -3.29
N PHE A 65 1.79 -4.10 -2.97
CA PHE A 65 2.63 -3.32 -2.07
C PHE A 65 2.59 -3.90 -0.65
N GLU A 66 1.41 -4.09 -0.06
CA GLU A 66 1.27 -4.60 1.32
C GLU A 66 1.79 -6.03 1.50
N ASN A 67 1.74 -6.86 0.46
CA ASN A 67 2.19 -8.26 0.50
C ASN A 67 3.60 -8.47 -0.04
N ASN A 68 4.34 -7.41 -0.36
CA ASN A 68 5.73 -7.58 -0.75
C ASN A 68 6.58 -7.99 0.48
N SER A 69 7.70 -8.66 0.24
CA SER A 69 8.58 -9.16 1.31
C SER A 69 9.06 -8.06 2.23
N PHE A 70 9.16 -6.83 1.72
CA PHE A 70 9.62 -5.68 2.46
C PHE A 70 8.60 -5.19 3.50
N MET A 71 7.31 -5.10 3.12
CA MET A 71 6.20 -4.74 4.00
C MET A 71 5.86 -5.86 4.97
N LEU A 72 6.05 -7.12 4.56
CA LEU A 72 5.77 -8.30 5.40
C LEU A 72 6.87 -8.60 6.43
N ALA A 73 8.15 -8.34 6.11
CA ALA A 73 9.27 -8.74 6.97
C ALA A 73 9.23 -8.18 8.41
N PRO A 74 8.86 -6.90 8.64
CA PRO A 74 8.73 -6.34 9.99
C PRO A 74 7.76 -7.10 10.89
N TRP A 75 6.68 -7.67 10.34
CA TRP A 75 5.66 -8.38 11.12
C TRP A 75 6.20 -9.63 11.82
N HIS A 76 7.25 -10.26 11.28
CA HIS A 76 7.93 -11.39 11.94
C HIS A 76 8.66 -11.01 13.23
N PHE A 77 8.93 -9.72 13.42
CA PHE A 77 9.68 -9.21 14.57
C PHE A 77 8.80 -8.48 15.58
N LEU A 78 7.49 -8.39 15.34
CA LEU A 78 6.54 -7.65 16.18
C LEU A 78 6.63 -8.08 17.65
N THR A 79 6.58 -9.38 17.93
CA THR A 79 6.67 -9.92 19.30
C THR A 79 7.99 -9.54 19.97
N ALA A 80 9.11 -9.66 19.26
CA ALA A 80 10.43 -9.34 19.80
C ALA A 80 10.57 -7.84 20.11
N SER A 81 10.02 -6.98 19.24
CA SER A 81 10.03 -5.54 19.42
C SER A 81 9.16 -5.09 20.60
N VAL A 82 8.00 -5.71 20.82
CA VAL A 82 7.13 -5.42 21.98
C VAL A 82 7.83 -5.80 23.30
N LEU A 83 8.58 -6.90 23.32
CA LEU A 83 9.28 -7.37 24.52
C LEU A 83 10.54 -6.55 24.84
N ASP A 84 11.30 -6.14 23.84
CA ASP A 84 12.55 -5.37 24.01
C ASP A 84 12.30 -3.86 24.18
N ASN A 85 11.22 -3.34 23.56
CA ASN A 85 10.78 -1.93 23.57
C ASN A 85 11.85 -0.90 23.17
N LYS A 86 12.91 -1.34 22.48
CA LYS A 86 14.05 -0.51 22.06
C LYS A 86 14.24 -0.44 20.56
N THR A 87 13.88 -1.49 19.83
CA THR A 87 14.12 -1.60 18.38
C THR A 87 12.82 -1.84 17.63
N SER A 88 12.55 -1.00 16.62
CA SER A 88 11.37 -1.13 15.78
C SER A 88 11.41 -2.45 14.99
N PRO A 89 10.24 -3.07 14.70
CA PRO A 89 10.19 -4.32 13.94
C PRO A 89 10.84 -4.19 12.56
N ILE A 90 10.76 -3.00 11.97
CA ILE A 90 11.39 -2.63 10.70
C ILE A 90 12.90 -2.74 10.78
N THR A 91 13.52 -2.08 11.76
CA THR A 91 14.98 -2.05 11.92
C THR A 91 15.53 -3.45 12.15
N ARG A 92 14.76 -4.28 12.86
CA ARG A 92 15.10 -5.67 13.11
C ARG A 92 15.01 -6.56 11.87
N ALA A 93 14.02 -6.31 11.01
CA ALA A 93 13.82 -7.05 9.77
C ALA A 93 14.83 -6.70 8.67
N LEU A 94 15.14 -5.41 8.55
CA LEU A 94 15.89 -4.88 7.41
C LEU A 94 17.34 -4.56 7.75
N GLY A 95 17.73 -4.72 9.03
CA GLY A 95 19.06 -4.37 9.53
C GLY A 95 19.35 -2.87 9.54
N LYS A 96 18.35 -2.06 9.15
CA LYS A 96 18.41 -0.61 9.06
C LYS A 96 17.00 -0.06 9.23
N GLU A 97 16.90 1.14 9.78
CA GLU A 97 15.64 1.90 9.81
C GLU A 97 15.07 1.98 8.40
N LEU A 98 13.73 2.01 8.28
CA LEU A 98 13.03 2.15 6.99
C LEU A 98 13.63 3.35 6.20
N CYS A 99 14.11 4.35 6.93
CA CYS A 99 14.72 5.55 6.39
C CYS A 99 16.06 5.33 5.66
N SER A 100 16.65 4.14 5.66
CA SER A 100 17.99 3.89 5.14
C SER A 100 18.01 3.01 3.87
N LEU A 101 16.88 2.87 3.19
CA LEU A 101 16.73 1.99 2.02
C LEU A 101 17.01 2.75 0.72
N ASP A 102 17.79 2.14 -0.18
CA ASP A 102 18.24 2.78 -1.42
C ASP A 102 17.34 2.47 -2.63
N GLN A 103 16.15 1.89 -2.42
CA GLN A 103 15.23 1.55 -3.51
C GLN A 103 14.16 2.64 -3.67
N CYS A 104 14.41 3.62 -4.54
CA CYS A 104 13.37 4.61 -4.86
C CYS A 104 12.25 3.93 -5.66
N PRO A 105 10.99 3.95 -5.17
CA PRO A 105 9.87 3.39 -5.90
C PRO A 105 9.71 4.14 -7.23
N LYS A 106 9.64 3.42 -8.35
CA LYS A 106 9.52 4.00 -9.71
C LYS A 106 8.40 5.04 -9.85
N VAL A 107 7.37 4.97 -8.99
CA VAL A 107 6.25 5.91 -8.94
C VAL A 107 6.66 7.35 -8.62
N PHE A 108 7.80 7.57 -7.95
CA PHE A 108 8.28 8.90 -7.56
C PHE A 108 9.29 9.53 -8.55
N ILE A 109 9.61 8.84 -9.65
CA ILE A 109 10.49 9.37 -10.69
C ILE A 109 9.79 10.55 -11.40
N GLY A 110 10.46 11.69 -11.46
CA GLY A 110 9.94 12.92 -12.08
C GLY A 110 9.15 13.84 -11.15
N MET A 111 8.96 13.45 -9.89
CA MET A 111 8.41 14.33 -8.85
C MET A 111 9.53 15.16 -8.22
N SER A 112 9.29 16.45 -7.98
CA SER A 112 10.20 17.32 -7.21
C SER A 112 9.67 17.66 -5.82
N SER A 113 8.37 17.46 -5.55
CA SER A 113 7.74 17.74 -4.24
C SER A 113 6.59 16.79 -3.94
N VAL A 114 6.44 16.39 -2.69
CA VAL A 114 5.33 15.54 -2.20
C VAL A 114 4.82 16.06 -0.86
N VAL A 115 3.50 16.17 -0.72
CA VAL A 115 2.84 16.44 0.57
C VAL A 115 2.25 15.16 1.15
N ASN A 116 2.57 14.86 2.41
CA ASN A 116 1.95 13.77 3.19
C ASN A 116 0.86 14.38 4.09
N VAL A 117 -0.41 14.20 3.71
CA VAL A 117 -1.57 14.75 4.42
C VAL A 117 -1.98 13.79 5.53
N GLY A 118 -2.22 14.33 6.74
CA GLY A 118 -2.39 13.52 7.94
C GLY A 118 -1.12 12.74 8.29
N GLY A 119 0.03 13.38 8.07
CA GLY A 119 1.32 12.71 8.10
C GLY A 119 1.83 12.33 9.48
N GLY A 120 1.15 12.76 10.55
CA GLY A 120 1.53 12.54 11.93
C GLY A 120 2.90 13.11 12.25
N ASP A 121 3.75 12.28 12.86
CA ASP A 121 5.14 12.61 13.19
C ASP A 121 6.09 12.69 11.97
N GLY A 122 5.58 12.49 10.76
CA GLY A 122 6.37 12.57 9.53
C GLY A 122 7.25 11.36 9.26
N THR A 123 7.17 10.27 10.04
CA THR A 123 7.99 9.07 9.87
C THR A 123 7.93 8.54 8.44
N THR A 124 6.72 8.36 7.89
CA THR A 124 6.55 7.82 6.53
C THR A 124 7.20 8.72 5.48
N LEU A 125 7.09 10.03 5.62
CA LEU A 125 7.70 10.98 4.69
C LEU A 125 9.22 11.01 4.82
N HIS A 126 9.75 10.92 6.05
CA HIS A 126 11.19 10.87 6.30
C HIS A 126 11.87 9.70 5.58
N ILE A 127 11.18 8.56 5.54
CA ILE A 127 11.63 7.40 4.78
C ILE A 127 11.70 7.69 3.30
N LEU A 128 10.64 8.29 2.75
CA LEU A 128 10.55 8.61 1.34
C LEU A 128 11.67 9.57 0.92
N ILE A 129 11.89 10.65 1.68
CA ILE A 129 12.88 11.67 1.35
C ILE A 129 14.31 11.11 1.41
N LYS A 130 14.63 10.26 2.38
CA LYS A 130 15.95 9.58 2.38
C LYS A 130 16.13 8.61 1.21
N THR A 131 15.05 7.96 0.78
CA THR A 131 15.08 7.03 -0.36
C THR A 131 15.15 7.75 -1.71
N CYS A 132 14.53 8.93 -1.81
CA CYS A 132 14.45 9.74 -3.01
C CYS A 132 14.86 11.21 -2.68
N PRO A 133 16.17 11.49 -2.47
CA PRO A 133 16.65 12.75 -1.90
C PRO A 133 16.42 14.01 -2.75
N TRP A 134 16.02 13.84 -4.01
CA TRP A 134 15.69 14.96 -4.91
C TRP A 134 14.28 15.51 -4.68
N ILE A 135 13.45 14.83 -3.88
CA ILE A 135 12.08 15.23 -3.59
C ILE A 135 12.11 16.13 -2.36
N GLN A 136 11.38 17.24 -2.41
CA GLN A 136 11.07 18.05 -1.24
C GLN A 136 9.80 17.53 -0.54
N GLY A 137 9.91 17.18 0.74
CA GLY A 137 8.79 16.66 1.51
C GLY A 137 8.06 17.73 2.30
N ILE A 138 6.73 17.69 2.29
CA ILE A 138 5.88 18.49 3.19
C ILE A 138 5.07 17.53 4.08
N ASN A 139 5.34 17.51 5.39
CA ASN A 139 4.53 16.79 6.35
C ASN A 139 3.39 17.68 6.83
N PHE A 140 2.15 17.35 6.47
CA PHE A 140 0.99 18.17 6.77
C PHE A 140 0.05 17.45 7.74
N ASP A 141 -0.22 18.08 8.88
CA ASP A 141 -1.14 17.57 9.90
C ASP A 141 -1.75 18.75 10.69
N LEU A 142 -2.59 18.45 11.69
CA LEU A 142 -3.16 19.46 12.57
C LEU A 142 -2.05 20.24 13.30
N PRO A 143 -2.23 21.55 13.56
CA PRO A 143 -1.18 22.39 14.17
C PRO A 143 -0.59 21.82 15.46
N HIS A 144 -1.42 21.22 16.32
CA HIS A 144 -0.97 20.64 17.58
C HIS A 144 -0.13 19.36 17.38
N VAL A 145 -0.38 18.59 16.32
CA VAL A 145 0.39 17.39 15.97
C VAL A 145 1.77 17.81 15.48
N VAL A 146 1.85 18.70 14.49
CA VAL A 146 3.15 19.11 13.92
C VAL A 146 4.01 19.93 14.89
N SER A 147 3.40 20.64 15.86
CA SER A 147 4.14 21.51 16.79
C SER A 147 5.12 20.79 17.71
N VAL A 148 4.95 19.48 17.90
CA VAL A 148 5.81 18.64 18.74
C VAL A 148 6.76 17.77 17.92
N VAL A 149 6.70 17.87 16.58
CA VAL A 149 7.54 17.07 15.69
C VAL A 149 8.93 17.71 15.60
N PRO A 150 10.02 16.96 15.85
CA PRO A 150 11.37 17.46 15.68
C PRO A 150 11.64 17.85 14.23
N GLU A 151 12.43 18.91 14.01
CA GLU A 151 12.86 19.28 12.66
C GLU A 151 13.64 18.15 11.99
N CYS A 152 13.40 17.98 10.70
CA CYS A 152 14.08 16.99 9.87
C CYS A 152 14.56 17.62 8.56
N GLU A 153 15.83 17.37 8.21
CA GLU A 153 16.39 17.81 6.94
C GLU A 153 15.59 17.23 5.74
N GLY A 154 15.27 18.10 4.77
CA GLY A 154 14.51 17.73 3.57
C GLY A 154 12.98 17.63 3.77
N ILE A 155 12.46 17.93 4.96
CA ILE A 155 11.03 17.91 5.27
C ILE A 155 10.60 19.23 5.92
N GLU A 156 9.54 19.82 5.39
CA GLU A 156 8.84 20.94 6.00
C GLU A 156 7.60 20.43 6.76
N HIS A 157 7.47 20.77 8.05
CA HIS A 157 6.28 20.44 8.84
C HIS A 157 5.30 21.61 8.82
N VAL A 158 4.10 21.39 8.27
CA VAL A 158 3.09 22.43 8.07
C VAL A 158 1.82 22.06 8.83
N GLY A 159 1.38 22.96 9.70
CA GLY A 159 0.15 22.81 10.46
C GLY A 159 -1.05 23.38 9.71
N GLY A 160 -2.14 22.64 9.62
CA GLY A 160 -3.38 23.15 9.01
C GLY A 160 -4.54 22.17 9.09
N ASP A 161 -5.56 22.44 8.29
CA ASP A 161 -6.76 21.60 8.16
C ASP A 161 -6.92 21.22 6.68
N MET A 162 -6.88 19.91 6.40
CA MET A 162 -6.98 19.38 5.04
C MET A 162 -8.33 19.67 4.37
N PHE A 163 -9.39 19.94 5.14
CA PHE A 163 -10.70 20.33 4.62
C PHE A 163 -10.76 21.81 4.22
N ILE A 164 -9.80 22.62 4.68
CA ILE A 164 -9.69 24.04 4.31
C ILE A 164 -8.69 24.19 3.16
N SER A 165 -7.48 23.66 3.33
CA SER A 165 -6.42 23.76 2.32
C SER A 165 -5.30 22.76 2.59
N VAL A 166 -4.71 22.22 1.52
CA VAL A 166 -3.50 21.40 1.56
C VAL A 166 -2.38 22.16 0.85
N PRO A 167 -1.12 22.14 1.35
CA PRO A 167 0.02 22.74 0.67
C PRO A 167 0.20 22.23 -0.77
N GLU A 168 0.60 23.12 -1.67
CA GLU A 168 0.86 22.75 -3.07
C GLU A 168 2.12 21.89 -3.19
N ALA A 169 2.00 20.77 -3.91
CA ALA A 169 3.09 19.87 -4.24
C ALA A 169 2.77 19.13 -5.55
N ASN A 170 3.74 18.42 -6.13
CA ASN A 170 3.49 17.64 -7.35
C ASN A 170 2.60 16.43 -7.10
N ALA A 171 2.57 15.92 -5.87
CA ALA A 171 1.68 14.83 -5.48
C ALA A 171 1.31 14.95 -3.99
N ALA A 172 0.10 14.47 -3.68
CA ALA A 172 -0.36 14.27 -2.31
C ALA A 172 -0.37 12.77 -1.98
N PHE A 173 0.06 12.44 -0.78
CA PHE A 173 0.07 11.10 -0.22
C PHE A 173 -0.83 11.09 1.02
N LEU A 174 -1.83 10.20 1.03
CA LEU A 174 -2.82 10.06 2.10
C LEU A 174 -2.80 8.62 2.61
N LYS A 175 -1.95 8.34 3.59
CA LYS A 175 -1.86 7.01 4.20
C LYS A 175 -2.78 6.93 5.40
N TRP A 176 -3.75 6.01 5.34
CA TRP A 176 -4.69 5.76 6.45
C TRP A 176 -5.52 6.99 6.85
N ILE A 177 -5.77 7.90 5.92
CA ILE A 177 -6.59 9.10 6.19
C ILE A 177 -8.02 8.86 5.74
N LEU A 178 -8.21 8.48 4.48
CA LEU A 178 -9.55 8.39 3.88
C LEU A 178 -10.49 7.39 4.58
N HIS A 179 -9.97 6.43 5.35
CA HIS A 179 -10.80 5.47 6.08
C HIS A 179 -11.43 6.02 7.36
N ASP A 180 -10.96 7.18 7.85
CA ASP A 180 -11.50 7.84 9.04
C ASP A 180 -12.75 8.68 8.72
N TRP A 181 -13.07 8.84 7.43
CA TRP A 181 -14.07 9.78 6.94
C TRP A 181 -15.13 9.07 6.10
N SER A 182 -16.32 9.65 6.07
CA SER A 182 -17.41 9.26 5.19
C SER A 182 -17.12 9.64 3.74
N ASP A 183 -17.95 9.12 2.82
CA ASP A 183 -17.90 9.50 1.41
C ASP A 183 -18.28 10.98 1.16
N ASP A 184 -19.10 11.57 2.05
CA ASP A 184 -19.45 13.00 2.09
C ASP A 184 -18.42 13.80 2.91
#